data_AF-A0A7X8D0N5-F1
#
_entry.id   AF-A0A7X8D0N5-F1
#
_cell.length_a   1.000
_cell.length_b   1.000
_cell.length_c   1.000
_cell.angle_alpha   90.00
_cell.angle_beta   90.00
_cell.angle_gamma   90.00
#
_symmetry.space_group_name_H-M   'P 1'
#
loop_
_entity.id
_entity.type
_entity.pdbx_description
1 polymer ?
#
loop_
_entity_poly.entity_id
_entity_poly.type
_entity_poly.pdbx_seq_one_letter_code
_entity_poly.pdbx_strand_id
1 'polypeptide(L)'
;MYFITVYGHKINGAIIMGTGQQPRSLIKLGLYLTRFMALVKGWDYRSKFVNYLVIGQNNIAFKPARTKSDWLTRDDKIVDTYLTDRRIDFIFTLKGFYNLFSIMLHMNERNQNIPKELPTLLVSGQNDPVGNFGQGVHKTYNIYKSIGMKNISMKLYEEK
;
A
#
# COMPACT_ATOMS: atom_id res chain seq x y z
N MET A 1 -8.80 1.29 -0.86
CA MET A 1 -9.61 0.06 -1.05
C MET A 1 -10.61 -0.19 0.08
N TYR A 2 -10.33 0.05 1.37
CA TYR A 2 -11.33 -0.14 2.45
C TYR A 2 -12.71 0.50 2.17
N PHE A 3 -12.75 1.72 1.60
CA PHE A 3 -14.01 2.38 1.27
C PHE A 3 -14.95 1.53 0.39
N ILE A 4 -14.43 0.86 -0.65
CA ILE A 4 -15.27 0.07 -1.56
C ILE A 4 -15.84 -1.20 -0.91
N THR A 5 -15.24 -1.68 0.18
CA THR A 5 -15.76 -2.83 0.94
C THR A 5 -16.89 -2.45 1.91
N VAL A 6 -17.09 -1.15 2.16
CA VAL A 6 -18.12 -0.64 3.08
C VAL A 6 -19.19 0.16 2.34
N TYR A 7 -18.79 1.01 1.40
CA TYR A 7 -19.65 1.98 0.71
C TYR A 7 -19.64 1.82 -0.80
N GLY A 8 -19.21 0.66 -1.33
CA GLY A 8 -19.12 0.43 -2.78
C GLY A 8 -20.44 0.64 -3.53
N HIS A 9 -21.60 0.47 -2.87
CA HIS A 9 -22.92 0.70 -3.44
C HIS A 9 -23.24 2.19 -3.68
N LYS A 10 -22.44 3.11 -3.14
CA LYS A 10 -22.65 4.57 -3.25
C LYS A 10 -21.88 5.22 -4.39
N ILE A 11 -21.14 4.44 -5.18
CA ILE A 11 -20.27 4.94 -6.24
C ILE A 11 -20.49 4.17 -7.54
N ASN A 12 -20.22 4.80 -8.67
CA ASN A 12 -20.39 4.20 -10.00
C ASN A 12 -19.13 3.54 -10.55
N GLY A 13 -17.99 3.68 -9.87
CA GLY A 13 -16.74 3.04 -10.25
C GLY A 13 -15.59 3.39 -9.31
N ALA A 14 -14.50 2.63 -9.41
CA ALA A 14 -13.28 2.84 -8.63
C ALA A 14 -12.02 2.66 -9.47
N ILE A 15 -11.08 3.60 -9.32
CA ILE A 15 -9.71 3.44 -9.82
C ILE A 15 -8.81 3.26 -8.61
N ILE A 16 -8.04 2.17 -8.58
CA ILE A 16 -7.10 1.84 -7.51
C ILE A 16 -5.70 1.89 -8.11
N MET A 17 -4.89 2.81 -7.61
CA MET A 17 -3.53 3.06 -8.08
C MET A 17 -2.49 2.71 -7.01
N GLY A 18 -1.35 2.14 -7.41
CA GLY A 18 -0.21 1.93 -6.50
C GLY A 18 -0.53 0.98 -5.34
N THR A 19 -1.20 -0.13 -5.66
CA THR A 19 -1.71 -1.09 -4.67
C THR A 19 -0.85 -2.34 -4.59
N GLY A 20 -0.86 -2.99 -3.42
CA GLY A 20 -0.21 -4.28 -3.22
C GLY A 20 -1.00 -5.15 -2.25
N GLN A 21 -1.03 -6.46 -2.52
CA GLN A 21 -1.58 -7.45 -1.60
C GLN A 21 -0.48 -8.08 -0.75
N GLN A 22 -0.42 -7.69 0.52
CA GLN A 22 0.52 -8.29 1.47
C GLN A 22 -0.02 -9.59 2.10
N PRO A 23 0.85 -10.56 2.44
CA PRO A 23 0.45 -11.75 3.17
C PRO A 23 -0.16 -11.41 4.54
N ARG A 24 -1.23 -12.12 4.93
CA ARG A 24 -1.93 -11.89 6.20
C ARG A 24 -0.99 -12.08 7.42
N SER A 25 -0.09 -13.05 7.35
CA SER A 25 0.93 -13.32 8.38
C SER A 25 1.86 -12.12 8.58
N LEU A 26 2.34 -11.51 7.50
CA LEU A 26 3.22 -10.34 7.54
C LEU A 26 2.52 -9.13 8.15
N ILE A 27 1.26 -8.89 7.80
CA ILE A 27 0.44 -7.81 8.39
C ILE A 27 0.27 -8.03 9.91
N LYS A 28 -0.03 -9.27 10.32
CA LYS A 28 -0.14 -9.63 11.75
C LYS A 28 1.18 -9.42 12.50
N LEU A 29 2.31 -9.78 11.90
CA LEU A 29 3.62 -9.53 12.50
C LEU A 29 3.86 -8.03 12.72
N GLY A 30 3.50 -7.18 11.74
CA GLY A 30 3.53 -5.72 11.88
C GLY A 30 2.68 -5.20 13.04
N LEU A 31 1.47 -5.75 13.23
CA LEU A 31 0.60 -5.41 14.38
C LEU A 31 1.24 -5.76 15.72
N TYR A 32 1.80 -6.98 15.85
CA TYR A 32 2.44 -7.40 17.09
C TYR A 32 3.70 -6.58 17.39
N LEU A 33 4.53 -6.33 16.37
CA LEU A 33 5.73 -5.52 16.50
C LEU A 33 5.40 -4.10 16.97
N THR A 34 4.45 -3.43 16.31
CA THR A 34 4.06 -2.06 16.67
C THR A 34 3.45 -1.99 18.07
N ARG A 35 2.62 -2.97 18.45
CA ARG A 35 2.06 -3.07 19.80
C ARG A 35 3.15 -3.28 20.86
N PHE A 36 4.09 -4.19 20.64
CA PHE A 36 5.19 -4.44 21.58
C PHE A 36 6.07 -3.19 21.75
N MET A 37 6.45 -2.54 20.65
CA MET A 37 7.23 -1.31 20.71
C MET A 37 6.47 -0.19 21.44
N ALA A 38 5.15 -0.11 21.28
CA ALA A 38 4.33 0.90 21.94
C ALA A 38 4.22 0.66 23.45
N LEU A 39 4.27 -0.59 23.93
CA LEU A 39 4.33 -0.88 25.37
C LEU A 39 5.61 -0.31 26.02
N VAL A 40 6.73 -0.29 25.28
CA VAL A 40 8.03 0.19 25.78
C VAL A 40 8.24 1.68 25.55
N LYS A 41 7.79 2.22 24.41
CA LYS A 41 8.10 3.59 23.97
C LYS A 41 6.89 4.53 23.95
N GLY A 42 5.68 4.03 24.15
CA GLY A 42 4.43 4.77 24.00
C GLY A 42 3.92 4.80 22.56
N TRP A 43 2.60 5.00 22.39
CA TRP A 43 1.91 4.96 21.09
C TRP A 43 2.27 6.10 20.14
N ASP A 44 2.69 7.25 20.67
CA ASP A 44 3.04 8.44 19.89
C ASP A 44 4.52 8.45 19.46
N TYR A 45 5.29 7.44 19.87
CA TYR A 45 6.67 7.26 19.42
C TYR A 45 6.75 7.06 17.91
N ARG A 46 7.74 7.68 17.26
CA ARG A 46 8.01 7.56 15.82
C ARG A 46 9.24 6.69 15.60
N SER A 47 9.01 5.44 15.20
CA SER A 47 10.07 4.43 15.09
C SER A 47 10.72 4.43 13.70
N LYS A 48 11.99 4.83 13.63
CA LYS A 48 12.81 4.71 12.40
C LYS A 48 12.92 3.26 11.91
N PHE A 49 12.98 2.31 12.85
CA PHE A 49 13.05 0.88 12.54
C PHE A 49 11.78 0.38 11.84
N VAL A 50 10.59 0.67 12.40
CA VAL A 50 9.32 0.28 11.78
C VAL A 50 9.16 0.98 10.43
N ASN A 51 9.53 2.26 10.35
CA ASN A 51 9.50 3.01 9.10
C ASN A 51 10.38 2.38 8.01
N TYR A 52 11.59 1.94 8.37
CA TYR A 52 12.48 1.25 7.45
C TYR A 52 11.86 -0.05 6.94
N LEU A 53 11.27 -0.85 7.82
CA LEU A 53 10.63 -2.11 7.45
C LEU A 53 9.42 -1.91 6.52
N VAL A 54 8.63 -0.85 6.72
CA VAL A 54 7.39 -0.63 5.96
C VAL A 54 7.63 0.13 4.65
N ILE A 55 8.47 1.16 4.68
CA ILE A 55 8.64 2.09 3.54
C ILE A 55 10.07 2.01 2.99
N GLY A 56 11.08 1.94 3.88
CA GLY A 56 12.49 1.98 3.48
C GLY A 56 12.92 0.83 2.56
N GLN A 57 12.28 -0.34 2.70
CA GLN A 57 12.57 -1.50 1.84
C GLN A 57 12.25 -1.29 0.36
N ASN A 58 11.33 -0.40 0.04
CA ASN A 58 10.93 -0.11 -1.35
C ASN A 58 12.12 0.39 -2.19
N ASN A 59 13.07 1.07 -1.54
CA ASN A 59 14.22 1.66 -2.23
C ASN A 59 15.37 0.68 -2.49
N ILE A 60 15.28 -0.58 -2.00
CA ILE A 60 16.38 -1.55 -2.08
C ILE A 60 16.68 -1.93 -3.54
N ALA A 61 15.64 -2.13 -4.36
CA ALA A 61 15.79 -2.52 -5.76
C ALA A 61 16.40 -1.43 -6.66
N PHE A 62 16.46 -0.19 -6.16
CA PHE A 62 17.00 0.96 -6.88
C PHE A 62 18.41 1.32 -6.43
N LYS A 63 19.08 0.45 -5.66
CA LYS A 63 20.46 0.68 -5.22
C LYS A 63 21.46 0.44 -6.37
N PRO A 64 22.50 1.28 -6.53
CA PRO A 64 22.78 2.48 -5.74
C PRO A 64 21.77 3.61 -6.04
N ALA A 65 21.12 4.10 -4.99
CA ALA A 65 20.06 5.10 -5.07
C ALA A 65 20.63 6.49 -4.75
N ARG A 66 20.15 7.52 -5.47
CA ARG A 66 20.44 8.94 -5.25
C ARG A 66 19.81 9.44 -3.95
N THR A 67 18.60 8.99 -3.62
CA THR A 67 17.87 9.42 -2.42
C THR A 67 17.22 8.26 -1.67
N LYS A 68 16.55 8.55 -0.54
CA LYS A 68 15.74 7.58 0.24
C LYS A 68 14.40 7.20 -0.42
N SER A 69 14.04 7.88 -1.51
CA SER A 69 12.69 7.86 -2.09
C SER A 69 12.68 7.68 -3.62
N ASP A 70 13.77 7.22 -4.22
CA ASP A 70 13.88 7.04 -5.69
C ASP A 70 12.88 6.01 -6.24
N TRP A 71 12.42 5.10 -5.38
CA TRP A 71 11.33 4.18 -5.71
C TRP A 71 10.00 4.87 -6.07
N LEU A 72 9.80 6.14 -5.70
CA LEU A 72 8.54 6.86 -5.89
C LEU A 72 8.24 7.10 -7.37
N THR A 73 9.27 7.46 -8.14
CA THR A 73 9.17 7.82 -9.55
C THR A 73 10.55 7.88 -10.18
N ARG A 74 10.62 7.61 -11.49
CA ARG A 74 11.83 7.77 -12.30
C ARG A 74 12.24 9.22 -12.53
N ASP A 75 11.33 10.17 -12.32
CA ASP A 75 11.61 11.59 -12.54
C ASP A 75 12.30 12.18 -11.30
N ASP A 76 13.62 12.36 -11.42
CA ASP A 76 14.46 12.93 -10.36
C ASP A 76 13.94 14.25 -9.82
N LYS A 77 13.35 15.11 -10.66
CA LYS A 77 12.86 16.43 -10.24
C LYS A 77 11.63 16.29 -9.34
N ILE A 78 10.79 15.29 -9.59
CA ILE A 78 9.63 15.00 -8.74
C ILE A 78 10.10 14.43 -7.40
N VAL A 79 11.11 13.56 -7.40
CA VAL A 79 11.72 13.04 -6.16
C VAL A 79 12.30 14.19 -5.32
N ASP A 80 13.03 15.11 -5.95
CA ASP A 80 13.60 16.28 -5.26
C ASP A 80 12.50 17.17 -4.68
N THR A 81 11.47 17.46 -5.46
CA THR A 81 10.32 18.24 -5.00
C THR A 81 9.64 17.56 -3.80
N TYR A 82 9.42 16.25 -3.87
CA TYR A 82 8.83 15.45 -2.80
C TYR A 82 9.63 15.56 -1.49
N LEU A 83 10.96 15.49 -1.57
CA LEU A 83 11.84 15.54 -0.40
C LEU A 83 11.93 16.93 0.24
N THR A 84 11.63 17.99 -0.51
CA THR A 84 11.62 19.36 0.04
C THR A 84 10.33 19.69 0.81
N ASP A 85 9.25 18.94 0.62
CA ASP A 85 7.97 19.21 1.25
C ASP A 85 7.88 18.60 2.67
N ARG A 86 8.02 19.46 3.68
CA ARG A 86 7.95 19.09 5.10
C ARG A 86 6.59 18.53 5.53
N ARG A 87 5.52 18.75 4.76
CA ARG A 87 4.18 18.23 5.10
C ARG A 87 4.08 16.73 4.89
N ILE A 88 4.95 16.16 4.06
CA ILE A 88 4.92 14.75 3.65
C ILE A 88 6.18 13.98 4.07
N ASP A 89 7.28 14.65 4.41
CA ASP A 89 8.47 14.00 4.97
C ASP A 89 8.37 13.79 6.49
N PHE A 90 7.55 12.83 6.92
CA PHE A 90 7.47 12.44 8.32
C PHE A 90 7.33 10.93 8.53
N ILE A 91 7.85 10.44 9.66
CA ILE A 91 7.70 9.06 10.09
C ILE A 91 6.40 8.92 10.88
N PHE A 92 5.55 7.96 10.56
CA PHE A 92 4.31 7.73 11.30
C PHE A 92 4.59 7.36 12.76
N THR A 93 3.65 7.68 13.65
CA THR A 93 3.67 7.16 15.02
C THR A 93 3.43 5.65 15.01
N LEU A 94 3.79 4.96 16.09
CA LEU A 94 3.45 3.54 16.25
C LEU A 94 1.94 3.31 16.16
N LYS A 95 1.12 4.23 16.68
CA LYS A 95 -0.34 4.23 16.48
C LYS A 95 -0.73 4.31 15.00
N GLY A 96 -0.08 5.19 14.23
CA GLY A 96 -0.29 5.30 12.79
C GLY A 96 0.00 4.00 12.04
N PHE A 97 1.15 3.37 12.29
CA PHE A 97 1.48 2.08 11.69
C PHE A 97 0.54 0.96 12.13
N TYR A 98 0.20 0.90 13.43
CA TYR A 98 -0.74 -0.09 13.95
C TYR A 98 -2.11 0.03 13.28
N ASN A 99 -2.63 1.25 13.11
CA ASN A 99 -3.90 1.51 12.44
C ASN A 99 -3.83 1.14 10.95
N LEU A 100 -2.72 1.44 10.26
CA LEU A 100 -2.50 1.05 8.87
C LEU A 100 -2.61 -0.48 8.71
N PHE A 101 -1.85 -1.24 9.52
CA PHE A 101 -1.92 -2.71 9.47
C PHE A 101 -3.30 -3.25 9.83
N SER A 102 -3.97 -2.61 10.80
CA SER A 102 -5.33 -2.99 11.21
C SER A 102 -6.31 -2.82 10.04
N ILE A 103 -6.26 -1.68 9.34
CA ILE A 103 -7.11 -1.41 8.18
C ILE A 103 -6.82 -2.41 7.05
N MET A 104 -5.55 -2.73 6.79
CA MET A 104 -5.19 -3.73 5.77
C MET A 104 -5.78 -5.11 6.09
N LEU A 105 -5.74 -5.53 7.35
CA LEU A 105 -6.32 -6.81 7.79
C LEU A 105 -7.85 -6.82 7.63
N HIS A 106 -8.53 -5.78 8.12
CA HIS A 106 -9.99 -5.66 8.03
C HIS A 106 -10.47 -5.58 6.58
N MET A 107 -9.73 -4.88 5.73
CA MET A 107 -10.03 -4.79 4.30
C MET A 107 -9.97 -6.17 3.63
N ASN A 108 -8.92 -6.95 3.90
CA ASN A 108 -8.75 -8.29 3.32
C ASN A 108 -9.90 -9.23 3.69
N GLU A 109 -10.41 -9.13 4.92
CA GLU A 109 -11.52 -9.94 5.42
C GLU A 109 -12.88 -9.52 4.82
N ARG A 110 -12.98 -8.27 4.34
CA ARG A 110 -14.21 -7.68 3.80
C ARG A 110 -14.25 -7.61 2.28
N ASN A 111 -13.27 -8.14 1.57
CA ASN A 111 -13.26 -8.10 0.09
C ASN A 111 -14.55 -8.67 -0.51
N GLN A 112 -15.15 -9.69 0.11
CA GLN A 112 -16.42 -10.27 -0.34
C GLN A 112 -17.59 -9.27 -0.40
N ASN A 113 -17.53 -8.18 0.37
CA ASN A 113 -18.57 -7.17 0.46
C ASN A 113 -18.53 -6.14 -0.69
N ILE A 114 -17.49 -6.18 -1.54
CA ILE A 114 -17.41 -5.29 -2.70
C ILE A 114 -18.56 -5.65 -3.67
N PRO A 115 -19.37 -4.69 -4.14
CA PRO A 115 -20.42 -4.96 -5.11
C PRO A 115 -19.84 -5.56 -6.39
N LYS A 116 -20.41 -6.68 -6.84
CA LYS A 116 -19.87 -7.49 -7.95
C LYS A 116 -19.93 -6.79 -9.30
N GLU A 117 -20.87 -5.86 -9.44
CA GLU A 117 -21.08 -5.06 -10.65
C GLU A 117 -20.27 -3.75 -10.67
N LEU A 118 -19.57 -3.40 -9.58
CA LEU A 118 -18.84 -2.14 -9.48
C LEU A 118 -17.67 -2.11 -10.49
N PRO A 119 -17.70 -1.23 -11.51
CA PRO A 119 -16.59 -1.05 -12.44
C PRO A 119 -15.32 -0.66 -11.71
N THR A 120 -14.29 -1.50 -11.80
CA THR A 120 -13.05 -1.32 -11.05
C THR A 120 -11.85 -1.44 -11.97
N LEU A 121 -10.98 -0.42 -11.95
CA LEU A 121 -9.72 -0.41 -12.67
C LEU A 121 -8.56 -0.43 -11.67
N LEU A 122 -7.69 -1.42 -11.79
CA LEU A 122 -6.42 -1.48 -11.08
C LEU A 122 -5.31 -0.93 -11.98
N VAL A 123 -4.56 0.07 -11.52
CA VAL A 123 -3.40 0.62 -12.25
C VAL A 123 -2.16 0.65 -11.38
N SER A 124 -1.01 0.33 -11.96
CA SER A 124 0.28 0.54 -11.28
C SER A 124 1.45 0.58 -12.26
N GLY A 125 2.60 1.08 -11.82
CA GLY A 125 3.85 0.82 -12.53
C GLY A 125 4.24 -0.65 -12.40
N GLN A 126 4.79 -1.24 -13.47
CA GLN A 126 5.34 -2.59 -13.41
C GLN A 126 6.50 -2.68 -12.41
N ASN A 127 7.29 -1.61 -12.31
CA ASN A 127 8.43 -1.54 -11.40
C ASN A 127 8.13 -0.91 -10.04
N ASP A 128 6.85 -0.77 -9.68
CA ASP A 128 6.45 -0.26 -8.35
C ASP A 128 6.71 -1.33 -7.27
N PRO A 129 7.65 -1.11 -6.32
CA PRO A 129 7.96 -2.07 -5.28
C PRO A 129 6.82 -2.23 -4.25
N VAL A 130 5.93 -1.23 -4.09
CA VAL A 130 4.76 -1.34 -3.20
C VAL A 130 3.86 -2.48 -3.65
N GLY A 131 3.67 -2.59 -4.97
CA GLY A 131 2.97 -3.67 -5.64
C GLY A 131 3.80 -4.93 -5.84
N ASN A 132 4.98 -5.07 -5.22
CA ASN A 132 5.93 -6.16 -5.47
C ASN A 132 6.20 -6.36 -6.97
N PHE A 133 6.55 -5.28 -7.67
CA PHE A 133 6.84 -5.27 -9.11
C PHE A 133 5.68 -5.87 -9.92
N GLY A 134 4.47 -5.37 -9.67
CA GLY A 134 3.22 -5.80 -10.32
C GLY A 134 2.57 -7.06 -9.71
N GLN A 135 3.31 -7.95 -9.05
CA GLN A 135 2.76 -9.21 -8.52
C GLN A 135 1.64 -9.02 -7.49
N GLY A 136 1.78 -8.01 -6.63
CA GLY A 136 0.77 -7.61 -5.64
C GLY A 136 -0.52 -7.12 -6.30
N VAL A 137 -0.42 -6.40 -7.42
CA VAL A 137 -1.58 -5.93 -8.20
C VAL A 137 -2.28 -7.12 -8.87
N HIS A 138 -1.51 -8.02 -9.49
CA HIS A 138 -2.03 -9.28 -10.04
C HIS A 138 -2.78 -10.10 -8.99
N LYS A 139 -2.22 -10.19 -7.78
CA LYS A 139 -2.87 -10.90 -6.67
C LYS A 139 -4.17 -10.23 -6.25
N THR A 140 -4.21 -8.90 -6.15
CA THR A 140 -5.46 -8.16 -5.89
C THR A 140 -6.49 -8.40 -7.00
N TYR A 141 -6.07 -8.34 -8.26
CA TYR A 141 -6.94 -8.63 -9.42
C TYR A 141 -7.56 -10.03 -9.32
N ASN A 142 -6.74 -11.04 -9.04
CA ASN A 142 -7.19 -12.43 -8.91
C ASN A 142 -8.12 -12.64 -7.72
N ILE A 143 -7.87 -11.98 -6.58
CA ILE A 143 -8.79 -11.99 -5.44
C ILE A 143 -10.14 -11.38 -5.85
N TYR A 144 -10.13 -10.24 -6.55
CA TYR A 144 -11.36 -9.57 -6.96
C TYR A 144 -12.15 -10.39 -7.99
N LYS A 145 -11.46 -11.07 -8.91
CA LYS A 145 -12.07 -12.06 -9.80
C LYS A 145 -12.65 -13.25 -9.04
N SER A 146 -11.92 -13.81 -8.08
CA SER A 146 -12.37 -15.01 -7.34
C SER A 146 -13.56 -14.75 -6.43
N ILE A 147 -13.74 -13.52 -5.95
CA ILE A 147 -14.96 -13.11 -5.23
C ILE A 147 -16.14 -12.79 -6.16
N GLY A 148 -16.00 -12.96 -7.48
CA GLY A 148 -17.06 -12.80 -8.47
C GLY A 148 -17.26 -11.39 -9.03
N MET A 149 -16.27 -10.49 -8.94
CA MET A 149 -16.38 -9.18 -9.61
C MET A 149 -16.37 -9.36 -11.14
N LYS A 150 -17.39 -8.78 -11.80
CA LYS A 150 -17.61 -8.94 -13.24
C LYS A 150 -16.83 -7.90 -14.04
N ASN A 151 -16.93 -6.63 -13.63
CA ASN A 151 -16.30 -5.50 -14.32
C ASN A 151 -15.01 -5.06 -13.61
N ILE A 152 -13.95 -5.85 -13.80
CA ILE A 152 -12.62 -5.50 -13.31
C ILE A 152 -11.59 -5.57 -14.44
N SER A 153 -10.76 -4.54 -14.52
CA SER A 153 -9.62 -4.44 -15.44
C SER A 153 -8.35 -4.10 -14.68
N MET A 154 -7.20 -4.40 -15.29
CA MET A 154 -5.89 -4.13 -14.72
C MET A 154 -4.96 -3.62 -15.82
N LYS A 155 -4.18 -2.58 -15.51
CA LYS A 155 -3.14 -2.06 -16.39
C LYS A 155 -1.85 -1.82 -15.60
N LEU A 156 -0.81 -2.55 -15.98
CA LEU A 156 0.55 -2.29 -15.51
C LEU A 156 1.30 -1.48 -16.58
N TYR A 157 1.94 -0.39 -16.16
CA TYR A 157 2.72 0.45 -17.04
C TYR A 157 4.18 -0.03 -17.03
N GLU A 158 4.64 -0.51 -18.18
CA GLU A 158 6.03 -0.89 -18.40
C GLU A 158 6.95 0.34 -18.43
N GLU A 159 8.25 0.10 -18.28
CA GLU A 159 9.23 1.13 -18.56
C GLU A 159 9.24 1.47 -20.06
N LYS A 160 9.26 2.77 -20.34
CA LYS A 160 9.58 3.35 -21.63
C LYS A 160 10.77 4.27 -21.45
#